data_AF-A0A2P5C7K4-F1
#
_entry.id   AF-A0A2P5C7K4-F1
#
_cell.length_a   1.000
_cell.length_b   1.000
_cell.length_c   1.000
_cell.angle_alpha   90.00
_cell.angle_beta   90.00
_cell.angle_gamma   90.00
#
_symmetry.space_group_name_H-M   'P 1'
#
loop_
_entity.id
_entity.type
_entity.pdbx_description
1 polymer ?
#
loop_
_entity_poly.entity_id
_entity_poly.type
_entity_poly.pdbx_seq_one_letter_code
_entity_poly.pdbx_strand_id
1 'polypeptide(L)'
;MENFASGAWQAFGSALKGGTTLVHKLEHSAANLAESIQQGGPVAPTILETGKAFTSKGIQVLELVGKETMDLLISETGIEVEKNSKGAEQKADENQLLEEVTFDRCFYIYGGPEQLEELGALSSHYALLFNRRKGKLSIEQKSVYDAKLKEVQQIFNLSTEIDGGFVESDKGKKKETGVDGSSDEIKDLHDSSVSKAADMAAGFTSALSGQAVTDIIQRTTGRLESLHSEGVHRLSEMCCSAVSQLLMLGKSIISGANKVQEGADADDDDLLNIDWPEDSVEKAKIIRSKAQSMTVYLEAVSNSFITGISDVAEAYVAAMKGASAECHEALPHTSIQEKANAFTEHLRLDQTTSVGKLQDGLQYLSYVVASMPVA
;
A
#
# COMPACT_ATOMS: atom_id res chain seq x y z
N MET A 1 2.93 -40.60 38.24
CA MET A 1 3.95 -39.92 37.42
C MET A 1 3.84 -40.49 36.02
N GLU A 2 2.88 -39.96 35.26
CA GLU A 2 2.59 -40.14 33.82
C GLU A 2 1.20 -39.50 33.68
N ASN A 3 1.08 -38.29 33.14
CA ASN A 3 -0.17 -37.73 32.60
C ASN A 3 -0.06 -36.29 32.03
N PHE A 4 1.01 -35.55 32.27
CA PHE A 4 1.13 -34.17 31.73
C PHE A 4 1.71 -34.10 30.31
N ALA A 5 2.64 -34.99 29.94
CA ALA A 5 3.13 -35.06 28.57
C ALA A 5 2.05 -35.51 27.56
N SER A 6 1.13 -36.41 27.97
CA SER A 6 0.12 -36.98 27.05
C SER A 6 -0.89 -35.95 26.53
N GLY A 7 -1.29 -34.99 27.36
CA GLY A 7 -2.26 -33.95 26.98
C GLY A 7 -1.71 -32.93 25.99
N ALA A 8 -0.46 -32.48 26.18
CA ALA A 8 0.21 -31.55 25.26
C ALA A 8 0.52 -32.20 23.90
N TRP A 9 0.91 -33.48 23.88
CA TRP A 9 1.10 -34.24 22.64
C TRP A 9 -0.22 -34.55 21.91
N GLN A 10 -1.33 -34.76 22.63
CA GLN A 10 -2.66 -34.88 22.03
C GLN A 10 -3.20 -33.54 21.50
N ALA A 11 -2.93 -32.41 22.17
CA ALA A 11 -3.30 -31.08 21.69
C ALA A 11 -2.48 -30.67 20.45
N PHE A 12 -1.17 -30.92 20.47
CA PHE A 12 -0.28 -30.76 19.32
C PHE A 12 -0.68 -31.68 18.16
N GLY A 13 -0.98 -32.95 18.44
CA GLY A 13 -1.47 -33.91 17.46
C GLY A 13 -2.83 -33.56 16.87
N SER A 14 -3.75 -33.00 17.67
CA SER A 14 -5.07 -32.53 17.21
C SER A 14 -4.95 -31.27 16.34
N ALA A 15 -4.07 -30.34 16.69
CA ALA A 15 -3.79 -29.14 15.92
C ALA A 15 -3.10 -29.47 14.58
N LEU A 16 -2.14 -30.41 14.59
CA LEU A 16 -1.49 -30.90 13.37
C LEU A 16 -2.47 -31.67 12.47
N LYS A 17 -3.42 -32.42 13.06
CA LYS A 17 -4.47 -33.14 12.32
C LYS A 17 -5.51 -32.20 11.70
N GLY A 18 -5.75 -31.03 12.31
CA GLY A 18 -6.45 -29.92 11.68
C GLY A 18 -5.68 -29.37 10.47
N GLY A 19 -4.36 -29.24 10.60
CA GLY A 19 -3.43 -28.89 9.52
C GLY A 19 -3.40 -29.90 8.37
N THR A 20 -3.44 -31.22 8.64
CA THR A 20 -3.49 -32.24 7.57
C THR A 20 -4.82 -32.23 6.84
N THR A 21 -5.91 -31.76 7.46
CA THR A 21 -7.20 -31.58 6.79
C THR A 21 -7.18 -30.39 5.82
N LEU A 22 -6.38 -29.36 6.14
CA LEU A 22 -6.09 -28.23 5.24
C LEU A 22 -5.13 -28.64 4.11
N VAL A 23 -4.09 -29.42 4.41
CA VAL A 23 -3.19 -29.98 3.38
C VAL A 23 -3.94 -30.94 2.47
N HIS A 24 -4.85 -31.78 2.97
CA HIS A 24 -5.67 -32.64 2.12
C HIS A 24 -6.64 -31.84 1.25
N LYS A 25 -7.23 -30.75 1.77
CA LYS A 25 -8.03 -29.82 0.96
C LYS A 25 -7.20 -29.05 -0.08
N LEU A 26 -5.95 -28.74 0.25
CA LEU A 26 -4.98 -28.11 -0.64
C LEU A 26 -4.54 -29.08 -1.74
N GLU A 27 -4.30 -30.34 -1.41
CA GLU A 27 -3.93 -31.40 -2.34
C GLU A 27 -5.10 -31.77 -3.26
N HIS A 28 -6.33 -31.78 -2.73
CA HIS A 28 -7.53 -31.96 -3.55
C HIS A 28 -7.82 -30.76 -4.46
N SER A 29 -7.52 -29.53 -4.00
CA SER A 29 -7.67 -28.31 -4.80
C SER A 29 -6.57 -28.18 -5.85
N ALA A 30 -5.34 -28.60 -5.55
CA ALA A 30 -4.21 -28.64 -6.47
C ALA A 30 -4.33 -29.78 -7.49
N ALA A 31 -4.89 -30.93 -7.11
CA ALA A 31 -5.24 -32.01 -8.03
C ALA A 31 -6.35 -31.59 -9.00
N ASN A 32 -7.39 -30.93 -8.50
CA ASN A 32 -8.45 -30.33 -9.34
C ASN A 32 -7.91 -29.20 -10.25
N LEU A 33 -6.91 -28.43 -9.78
CA LEU A 33 -6.21 -27.40 -10.57
C LEU A 33 -5.36 -28.03 -11.71
N ALA A 34 -4.65 -29.12 -11.41
CA ALA A 34 -3.85 -29.84 -12.39
C ALA A 34 -4.73 -30.55 -13.46
N GLU A 35 -5.90 -31.06 -13.06
CA GLU A 35 -6.88 -31.66 -13.98
C GLU A 35 -7.57 -30.58 -14.85
N SER A 36 -7.80 -29.37 -14.33
CA SER A 36 -8.32 -28.23 -15.07
C SER A 36 -7.32 -27.67 -16.11
N ILE A 37 -6.02 -27.65 -15.80
CA ILE A 37 -4.95 -27.26 -16.73
C ILE A 37 -4.79 -28.27 -17.86
N GLN A 38 -5.06 -29.57 -17.63
CA GLN A 38 -5.00 -30.60 -18.66
C GLN A 38 -6.18 -30.57 -19.65
N GLN A 39 -7.28 -29.88 -19.34
CA GLN A 39 -8.47 -29.80 -20.21
C GLN A 39 -8.63 -28.47 -20.98
N GLY A 40 -7.65 -27.55 -20.93
CA GLY A 40 -7.55 -26.45 -21.90
C GLY A 40 -8.74 -25.47 -21.94
N GLY A 41 -9.30 -25.11 -20.78
CA GLY A 41 -10.31 -24.04 -20.65
C GLY A 41 -9.73 -22.71 -20.14
N PRO A 42 -10.36 -21.56 -20.45
CA PRO A 42 -9.85 -20.24 -20.07
C PRO A 42 -9.97 -20.04 -18.55
N VAL A 43 -8.86 -19.67 -17.92
CA VAL A 43 -8.76 -19.44 -16.47
C VAL A 43 -9.44 -18.11 -16.12
N ALA A 44 -10.51 -18.19 -15.33
CA ALA A 44 -11.38 -17.08 -14.90
C ALA A 44 -10.89 -16.41 -13.58
N PRO A 45 -11.43 -15.21 -13.21
CA PRO A 45 -10.85 -14.25 -12.24
C PRO A 45 -10.95 -14.63 -10.74
N THR A 46 -11.61 -15.73 -10.39
CA THR A 46 -11.97 -16.09 -9.00
C THR A 46 -10.79 -16.56 -8.13
N ILE A 47 -9.63 -16.81 -8.75
CA ILE A 47 -8.42 -17.32 -8.07
C ILE A 47 -7.70 -16.21 -7.27
N LEU A 48 -7.83 -14.95 -7.70
CA LEU A 48 -7.06 -13.82 -7.16
C LEU A 48 -7.68 -13.27 -5.85
N GLU A 49 -9.01 -13.27 -5.77
CA GLU A 49 -9.76 -12.81 -4.59
C GLU A 49 -9.55 -13.73 -3.38
N THR A 50 -9.47 -15.05 -3.62
CA THR A 50 -9.15 -16.04 -2.58
C THR A 50 -7.72 -15.84 -2.06
N GLY A 51 -6.76 -15.45 -2.90
CA GLY A 51 -5.38 -15.15 -2.46
C GLY A 51 -5.27 -13.93 -1.53
N LYS A 52 -6.01 -12.85 -1.82
CA LYS A 52 -5.98 -11.58 -1.08
C LYS A 52 -6.63 -11.66 0.30
N ALA A 53 -7.72 -12.41 0.44
CA ALA A 53 -8.37 -12.66 1.74
C ALA A 53 -7.60 -13.66 2.61
N PHE A 54 -6.81 -14.55 2.00
CA PHE A 54 -5.99 -15.54 2.72
C PHE A 54 -4.69 -14.95 3.28
N THR A 55 -4.08 -13.94 2.66
CA THR A 55 -2.86 -13.31 3.20
C THR A 55 -3.14 -12.41 4.39
N SER A 56 -4.17 -11.56 4.38
CA SER A 56 -4.45 -10.67 5.53
C SER A 56 -4.93 -11.43 6.77
N LYS A 57 -5.86 -12.39 6.60
CA LYS A 57 -6.32 -13.25 7.71
C LYS A 57 -5.28 -14.29 8.10
N GLY A 58 -4.50 -14.80 7.14
CA GLY A 58 -3.41 -15.74 7.41
C GLY A 58 -2.28 -15.10 8.22
N ILE A 59 -1.92 -13.86 7.92
CA ILE A 59 -0.91 -13.09 8.68
C ILE A 59 -1.41 -12.78 10.08
N GLN A 60 -2.66 -12.33 10.27
CA GLN A 60 -3.22 -12.08 11.60
C GLN A 60 -3.30 -13.35 12.46
N VAL A 61 -3.66 -14.49 11.85
CA VAL A 61 -3.68 -15.79 12.55
C VAL A 61 -2.25 -16.25 12.86
N LEU A 62 -1.27 -16.07 11.97
CA LEU A 62 0.13 -16.39 12.26
C LEU A 62 0.71 -15.51 13.36
N GLU A 63 0.38 -14.22 13.36
CA GLU A 63 0.81 -13.27 14.39
C GLU A 63 0.18 -13.60 15.75
N LEU A 64 -1.12 -13.91 15.78
CA LEU A 64 -1.81 -14.34 16.99
C LEU A 64 -1.24 -15.66 17.53
N VAL A 65 -1.02 -16.65 16.67
CA VAL A 65 -0.42 -17.94 17.03
C VAL A 65 1.03 -17.77 17.48
N GLY A 66 1.80 -16.90 16.82
CA GLY A 66 3.18 -16.58 17.20
C GLY A 66 3.25 -15.92 18.58
N LYS A 67 2.35 -14.96 18.84
CA LYS A 67 2.22 -14.28 20.12
C LYS A 67 1.78 -15.22 21.23
N GLU A 68 0.73 -16.02 21.01
CA GLU A 68 0.26 -17.01 21.99
C GLU A 68 1.32 -18.09 22.26
N THR A 69 2.08 -18.51 21.24
CA THR A 69 3.18 -19.47 21.43
C THR A 69 4.31 -18.88 22.27
N MET A 70 4.62 -17.59 22.07
CA MET A 70 5.65 -16.90 22.83
C MET A 70 5.22 -16.64 24.28
N ASP A 71 3.98 -16.24 24.50
CA ASP A 71 3.40 -16.06 25.84
C ASP A 71 3.34 -17.39 26.61
N LEU A 72 3.02 -18.50 25.93
CA LEU A 72 2.98 -19.83 26.51
C LEU A 72 4.37 -20.38 26.82
N LEU A 73 5.39 -20.07 25.99
CA LEU A 73 6.79 -20.36 26.29
C LEU A 73 7.26 -19.59 27.53
N ILE A 74 6.89 -18.32 27.68
CA ILE A 74 7.24 -17.50 28.85
C ILE A 74 6.54 -18.04 30.11
N SER A 75 5.25 -18.40 30.01
CA SER A 75 4.48 -18.90 31.16
C SER A 75 4.87 -20.30 31.62
N GLU A 76 5.25 -21.19 30.69
CA GLU A 76 5.50 -22.61 30.98
C GLU A 76 6.98 -22.92 31.30
N THR A 77 7.93 -22.13 30.78
CA THR A 77 9.36 -22.37 31.02
C THR A 77 9.97 -21.55 32.16
N GLY A 78 9.28 -20.48 32.61
CA GLY A 78 9.79 -19.59 33.66
C GLY A 78 11.13 -18.92 33.32
N ILE A 79 11.49 -18.86 32.02
CA ILE A 79 12.72 -18.23 31.57
C ILE A 79 12.58 -16.71 31.74
N GLU A 80 13.15 -16.17 32.82
CA GLU A 80 13.52 -14.76 32.89
C GLU A 80 14.59 -14.49 31.83
N VAL A 81 14.29 -13.58 30.90
CA VAL A 81 15.30 -13.05 29.98
C VAL A 81 16.27 -12.17 30.79
N GLU A 82 17.33 -12.78 31.31
CA GLU A 82 18.44 -12.09 31.97
C GLU A 82 19.13 -11.15 30.98
N LYS A 83 18.91 -9.84 31.14
CA LYS A 83 19.88 -8.83 30.71
C LYS A 83 20.96 -8.74 31.78
N ASN A 84 22.16 -9.26 31.55
CA ASN A 84 23.34 -8.74 32.25
C ASN A 84 24.69 -8.93 31.54
N SER A 85 25.48 -7.88 31.75
CA SER A 85 26.78 -7.54 31.18
C SER A 85 27.97 -8.40 31.64
N LYS A 86 28.87 -8.74 30.72
CA LYS A 86 30.31 -8.36 30.67
C LYS A 86 31.17 -9.41 29.96
N GLY A 87 31.91 -8.95 28.94
CA GLY A 87 33.30 -9.35 28.70
C GLY A 87 33.53 -10.58 27.82
N ALA A 88 33.41 -10.44 26.50
CA ALA A 88 34.29 -11.10 25.53
C ALA A 88 34.25 -10.32 24.22
N GLU A 89 35.41 -9.85 23.76
CA GLU A 89 35.57 -9.21 22.46
C GLU A 89 35.22 -10.19 21.34
N GLN A 90 34.06 -10.03 20.72
CA GLN A 90 33.77 -10.55 19.38
C GLN A 90 32.89 -9.54 18.66
N LYS A 91 33.54 -8.75 17.80
CA LYS A 91 32.90 -8.03 16.70
C LYS A 91 32.29 -9.06 15.76
N ALA A 92 31.01 -9.37 15.94
CA ALA A 92 30.21 -10.06 14.94
C ALA A 92 28.72 -9.80 15.19
N ASP A 93 28.24 -8.76 14.51
CA ASP A 93 26.97 -8.84 13.77
C ASP A 93 25.67 -9.07 14.56
N GLU A 94 25.37 -8.18 15.50
CA GLU A 94 23.99 -7.97 16.01
C GLU A 94 23.13 -7.12 15.03
N ASN A 95 23.49 -7.09 13.75
CA ASN A 95 22.82 -6.29 12.71
C ASN A 95 21.95 -7.13 11.75
N GLN A 96 21.67 -8.41 12.05
CA GLN A 96 21.07 -9.33 11.08
C GLN A 96 19.61 -9.79 11.35
N LEU A 97 18.86 -9.27 12.33
CA LEU A 97 17.48 -9.75 12.58
C LEU A 97 16.41 -8.68 12.91
N LEU A 98 16.62 -7.43 12.52
CA LEU A 98 15.53 -6.45 12.33
C LEU A 98 15.60 -6.01 10.88
N GLU A 99 14.90 -6.75 10.02
CA GLU A 99 14.82 -6.39 8.60
C GLU A 99 14.09 -5.05 8.50
N GLU A 100 14.84 -3.99 8.16
CA GLU A 100 14.38 -2.61 8.14
C GLU A 100 13.11 -2.47 7.29
N VAL A 101 12.12 -1.74 7.82
CA VAL A 101 10.87 -1.45 7.10
C VAL A 101 11.17 -0.35 6.10
N THR A 102 11.23 -0.71 4.82
CA THR A 102 11.51 0.21 3.71
C THR A 102 10.32 0.27 2.76
N PHE A 103 10.18 1.41 2.08
CA PHE A 103 9.12 1.61 1.11
C PHE A 103 9.07 0.51 0.05
N ASP A 104 10.20 0.20 -0.60
CA ASP A 104 10.24 -0.79 -1.68
C ASP A 104 9.80 -2.18 -1.21
N ARG A 105 10.17 -2.56 0.03
CA ARG A 105 9.77 -3.84 0.59
C ARG A 105 8.28 -3.89 0.90
N CYS A 106 7.75 -2.86 1.54
CA CYS A 106 6.31 -2.77 1.82
C CYS A 106 5.51 -2.70 0.52
N PHE A 107 5.95 -1.91 -0.45
CA PHE A 107 5.33 -1.79 -1.78
C PHE A 107 5.28 -3.14 -2.51
N TYR A 108 6.37 -3.93 -2.44
CA TYR A 108 6.40 -5.30 -2.93
C TYR A 108 5.39 -6.20 -2.20
N ILE A 109 5.36 -6.16 -0.86
CA ILE A 109 4.43 -6.97 -0.06
C ILE A 109 2.96 -6.67 -0.41
N TYR A 110 2.63 -5.41 -0.67
CA TYR A 110 1.28 -5.02 -1.07
C TYR A 110 0.94 -5.37 -2.52
N GLY A 111 1.90 -5.87 -3.31
CA GLY A 111 1.69 -6.26 -4.71
C GLY A 111 1.83 -5.10 -5.71
N GLY A 112 2.49 -4.01 -5.32
CA GLY A 112 2.67 -2.83 -6.15
C GLY A 112 3.39 -3.07 -7.48
N PRO A 113 4.49 -3.83 -7.53
CA PRO A 113 5.18 -4.18 -8.77
C PRO A 113 4.28 -4.91 -9.78
N GLU A 114 3.44 -5.84 -9.32
CA GLU A 114 2.52 -6.60 -10.16
C GLU A 114 1.47 -5.68 -10.78
N GLN A 115 0.93 -4.72 -10.02
CA GLN A 115 -0.02 -3.73 -10.54
C GLN A 115 0.62 -2.83 -11.61
N LEU A 116 1.89 -2.42 -11.41
CA LEU A 116 2.63 -1.64 -12.40
C LEU A 116 2.99 -2.45 -13.64
N GLU A 117 3.36 -3.72 -13.48
CA GLU A 117 3.62 -4.63 -14.60
C GLU A 117 2.36 -4.83 -15.44
N GLU A 118 1.20 -5.02 -14.79
CA GLU A 118 -0.08 -5.16 -15.49
C GLU A 118 -0.46 -3.89 -16.26
N LEU A 119 -0.27 -2.71 -15.67
CA LEU A 119 -0.42 -1.42 -16.37
C LEU A 119 0.53 -1.30 -17.57
N GLY A 120 1.79 -1.72 -17.41
CA GLY A 120 2.79 -1.73 -18.48
C GLY A 120 2.42 -2.68 -19.62
N ALA A 121 1.91 -3.87 -19.31
CA ALA A 121 1.41 -4.85 -20.27
C ALA A 121 0.19 -4.31 -21.02
N LEU A 122 -0.75 -3.68 -20.30
CA LEU A 122 -1.93 -3.03 -20.87
C LEU A 122 -1.52 -1.91 -21.83
N SER A 123 -0.63 -1.03 -21.40
CA SER A 123 -0.08 0.04 -22.24
C SER A 123 0.57 -0.50 -23.51
N SER A 124 1.40 -1.53 -23.38
CA SER A 124 2.10 -2.17 -24.51
C SER A 124 1.12 -2.75 -25.53
N HIS A 125 0.06 -3.42 -25.06
CA HIS A 125 -1.01 -3.94 -25.91
C HIS A 125 -1.69 -2.81 -26.70
N TYR A 126 -2.08 -1.73 -26.02
CA TYR A 126 -2.76 -0.62 -26.66
C TYR A 126 -1.85 0.23 -27.53
N ALA A 127 -0.55 0.33 -27.23
CA ALA A 127 0.42 0.96 -28.12
C ALA A 127 0.53 0.21 -29.46
N LEU A 128 0.46 -1.13 -29.45
CA LEU A 128 0.41 -1.92 -30.67
C LEU A 128 -0.86 -1.64 -31.47
N LEU A 129 -2.03 -1.60 -30.83
CA LEU A 129 -3.30 -1.27 -31.47
C LEU A 129 -3.29 0.15 -32.06
N PHE A 130 -2.77 1.12 -31.30
CA PHE A 130 -2.56 2.50 -31.73
C PHE A 130 -1.77 2.54 -33.03
N ASN A 131 -0.58 1.92 -33.04
CA ASN A 131 0.33 1.91 -34.18
C ASN A 131 -0.25 1.18 -35.40
N ARG A 132 -0.98 0.08 -35.18
CA ARG A 132 -1.67 -0.65 -36.25
C ARG A 132 -2.75 0.21 -36.92
N ARG A 133 -3.51 1.01 -36.16
CA ARG A 133 -4.49 1.94 -36.73
C ARG A 133 -3.81 3.11 -37.44
N LYS A 134 -2.81 3.71 -36.80
CA LYS A 134 -2.00 4.78 -37.38
C LYS A 134 -1.41 4.41 -38.75
N GLY A 135 -0.96 3.15 -38.91
CA GLY A 135 -0.43 2.65 -40.19
C GLY A 135 -1.40 2.75 -41.37
N LYS A 136 -2.72 2.73 -41.11
CA LYS A 136 -3.79 2.77 -42.11
C LYS A 136 -4.25 4.19 -42.47
N LEU A 137 -3.75 5.21 -41.77
CA LEU A 137 -4.14 6.61 -41.94
C LEU A 137 -3.33 7.33 -43.03
N SER A 138 -3.92 8.36 -43.63
CA SER A 138 -3.21 9.33 -44.49
C SER A 138 -2.15 10.12 -43.68
N ILE A 139 -1.25 10.83 -44.37
CA ILE A 139 -0.17 11.59 -43.71
C ILE A 139 -0.75 12.68 -42.80
N GLU A 140 -1.78 13.37 -43.26
CA GLU A 140 -2.47 14.43 -42.53
C GLU A 140 -3.17 13.87 -41.28
N GLN A 141 -3.86 12.73 -41.42
CA GLN A 141 -4.52 12.06 -40.30
C GLN A 141 -3.51 11.51 -39.28
N LYS A 142 -2.35 11.00 -39.72
CA LYS A 142 -1.28 10.55 -38.82
C LYS A 142 -0.78 11.68 -37.92
N SER A 143 -0.61 12.89 -38.47
CA SER A 143 -0.19 14.06 -37.70
C SER A 143 -1.21 14.42 -36.61
N VAL A 144 -2.50 14.39 -36.93
CA VAL A 144 -3.58 14.65 -35.95
C VAL A 144 -3.61 13.57 -34.87
N TYR A 145 -3.44 12.30 -35.27
CA TYR A 145 -3.44 11.16 -34.36
C TYR A 145 -2.26 11.22 -33.37
N ASP A 146 -1.07 11.61 -33.83
CA ASP A 146 0.10 11.81 -32.98
C ASP A 146 -0.03 13.03 -32.06
N ALA A 147 -0.63 14.12 -32.55
CA ALA A 147 -0.89 15.30 -31.74
C ALA A 147 -1.83 14.98 -30.57
N LYS A 148 -2.88 14.18 -30.83
CA LYS A 148 -3.84 13.74 -29.80
C LYS A 148 -3.18 12.88 -28.72
N LEU A 149 -2.28 11.97 -29.09
CA LEU A 149 -1.50 11.20 -28.11
C LEU A 149 -0.62 12.11 -27.26
N LYS A 150 0.08 13.07 -27.88
CA LYS A 150 0.93 14.03 -27.15
C LYS A 150 0.12 14.88 -26.18
N GLU A 151 -1.07 15.33 -26.57
CA GLU A 151 -1.99 16.07 -25.71
C GLU A 151 -2.41 15.24 -24.49
N VAL A 152 -2.80 13.98 -24.68
CA VAL A 152 -3.09 13.06 -23.56
C VAL A 152 -1.89 12.87 -22.64
N GLN A 153 -0.69 12.69 -23.19
CA GLN A 153 0.54 12.56 -22.40
C GLN A 153 0.86 13.83 -21.59
N GLN A 154 0.61 15.00 -22.17
CA GLN A 154 0.75 16.27 -21.45
C GLN A 154 -0.28 16.38 -20.32
N ILE A 155 -1.54 15.98 -20.58
CA ILE A 155 -2.57 15.92 -19.55
C ILE A 155 -2.20 14.92 -18.45
N PHE A 156 -1.46 13.87 -18.73
CA PHE A 156 -1.01 12.91 -17.71
C PHE A 156 0.24 13.32 -16.94
N ASN A 157 0.85 14.47 -17.27
CA ASN A 157 1.95 14.99 -16.47
C ASN A 157 1.43 15.76 -15.25
N LEU A 158 1.48 15.16 -14.06
CA LEU A 158 1.02 15.74 -12.80
C LEU A 158 1.77 17.01 -12.40
N SER A 159 3.00 17.23 -12.89
CA SER A 159 3.82 18.41 -12.59
C SER A 159 3.38 19.68 -13.32
N THR A 160 2.50 19.57 -14.31
CA THR A 160 2.05 20.72 -15.12
C THR A 160 0.74 21.27 -14.56
N GLU A 161 0.66 22.56 -14.24
CA GLU A 161 -0.65 23.17 -13.96
C GLU A 161 -1.41 23.28 -15.29
N ILE A 162 -2.56 22.61 -15.40
CA ILE A 162 -3.46 22.80 -16.54
C ILE A 162 -4.36 23.98 -16.20
N ASP A 163 -4.25 25.06 -16.97
CA ASP A 163 -5.15 26.23 -16.87
C ASP A 163 -6.57 25.81 -17.24
N GLY A 164 -7.41 25.66 -16.23
CA GLY A 164 -8.76 25.15 -16.35
C GLY A 164 -9.28 24.75 -14.98
N GLY A 165 -9.80 25.72 -14.23
CA GLY A 165 -10.55 25.46 -13.01
C GLY A 165 -11.61 24.40 -13.28
N PHE A 166 -11.42 23.23 -12.67
CA PHE A 166 -12.30 22.08 -12.82
C PHE A 166 -13.60 22.40 -12.10
N VAL A 167 -14.52 23.08 -12.79
CA VAL A 167 -15.93 23.07 -12.42
C VAL A 167 -16.34 21.61 -12.45
N GLU A 168 -16.90 21.11 -11.34
CA GLU A 168 -17.54 19.79 -11.28
C GLU A 168 -18.48 19.63 -12.47
N SER A 169 -17.99 19.03 -13.54
CA SER A 169 -18.80 18.62 -14.67
C SER A 169 -19.46 17.32 -14.25
N ASP A 170 -20.78 17.25 -14.32
CA ASP A 170 -21.57 16.03 -14.05
C ASP A 170 -21.18 14.82 -14.93
N LYS A 171 -20.25 15.00 -15.87
CA LYS A 171 -19.70 13.97 -16.76
C LYS A 171 -18.62 13.14 -16.04
N GLY A 172 -18.80 11.82 -16.01
CA GLY A 172 -17.93 10.90 -15.27
C GLY A 172 -18.43 10.56 -13.86
N LYS A 173 -19.66 10.97 -13.50
CA LYS A 173 -20.32 10.50 -12.27
C LYS A 173 -20.52 8.99 -12.30
N LYS A 174 -20.18 8.34 -11.20
CA LYS A 174 -20.52 6.94 -10.92
C LYS A 174 -22.04 6.81 -11.02
N LYS A 175 -22.56 5.86 -11.78
CA LYS A 175 -24.01 5.58 -11.74
C LYS A 175 -24.39 5.21 -10.30
N GLU A 176 -25.48 5.79 -9.78
CA GLU A 176 -26.09 5.36 -8.52
C GLU A 176 -26.60 3.91 -8.66
N THR A 177 -25.69 2.96 -8.53
CA THR A 177 -25.97 1.58 -8.14
C THR A 177 -25.48 1.46 -6.71
N GLY A 178 -26.38 1.13 -5.78
CA GLY A 178 -26.26 1.33 -4.34
C GLY A 178 -25.21 0.53 -3.58
N VAL A 179 -24.01 0.35 -4.13
CA VAL A 179 -22.81 -0.12 -3.44
C VAL A 179 -21.63 0.72 -3.92
N ASP A 180 -21.21 1.66 -3.08
CA ASP A 180 -20.17 2.65 -3.36
C ASP A 180 -18.74 2.08 -3.16
N GLY A 181 -18.43 0.93 -3.75
CA GLY A 181 -17.31 0.11 -3.26
C GLY A 181 -15.88 0.64 -3.41
N SER A 182 -15.52 1.40 -4.46
CA SER A 182 -14.10 1.57 -4.83
C SER A 182 -13.51 2.99 -4.67
N SER A 183 -14.33 4.05 -4.77
CA SER A 183 -13.83 5.41 -4.51
C SER A 183 -13.67 5.68 -3.01
N ASP A 184 -14.41 4.94 -2.19
CA ASP A 184 -14.36 5.03 -0.73
C ASP A 184 -13.11 4.35 -0.19
N GLU A 185 -12.61 3.25 -0.77
CA GLU A 185 -11.45 2.51 -0.24
C GLU A 185 -10.18 3.35 -0.06
N ILE A 186 -9.78 4.14 -1.06
CA ILE A 186 -8.58 4.98 -0.93
C ILE A 186 -8.80 6.10 0.08
N LYS A 187 -10.02 6.64 0.14
CA LYS A 187 -10.37 7.70 1.09
C LYS A 187 -10.41 7.16 2.52
N ASP A 188 -11.00 5.99 2.71
CA ASP A 188 -11.04 5.28 3.99
C ASP A 188 -9.63 4.92 4.45
N LEU A 189 -8.77 4.46 3.54
CA LEU A 189 -7.36 4.22 3.84
C LEU A 189 -6.63 5.51 4.22
N HIS A 190 -6.87 6.61 3.51
CA HIS A 190 -6.36 7.93 3.86
C HIS A 190 -6.83 8.36 5.27
N ASP A 191 -8.13 8.35 5.51
CA ASP A 191 -8.73 8.83 6.77
C ASP A 191 -8.27 7.97 7.95
N SER A 192 -8.20 6.65 7.77
CA SER A 192 -7.64 5.72 8.75
C SER A 192 -6.15 5.98 9.02
N SER A 193 -5.35 6.25 7.99
CA SER A 193 -3.92 6.51 8.13
C SER A 193 -3.65 7.83 8.85
N VAL A 194 -4.39 8.89 8.52
CA VAL A 194 -4.31 10.19 9.18
C VAL A 194 -4.71 10.07 10.66
N SER A 195 -5.82 9.39 10.95
CA SER A 195 -6.24 9.12 12.33
C SER A 195 -5.19 8.32 13.08
N LYS A 196 -4.60 7.29 12.46
CA LYS A 196 -3.58 6.45 13.06
C LYS A 196 -2.34 7.26 13.45
N ALA A 197 -1.86 8.16 12.59
CA ALA A 197 -0.74 9.04 12.89
C ALA A 197 -1.03 9.92 14.12
N ALA A 198 -2.24 10.52 14.17
CA ALA A 198 -2.67 11.33 15.30
C ALA A 198 -2.74 10.51 16.61
N ASP A 199 -3.35 9.33 16.57
CA ASP A 199 -3.47 8.43 17.72
C ASP A 199 -2.10 7.98 18.25
N MET A 200 -1.13 7.80 17.37
CA MET A 200 0.23 7.41 17.74
C MET A 200 1.00 8.54 18.42
N ALA A 201 0.75 9.80 18.06
CA ALA A 201 1.37 10.96 18.72
C ALA A 201 0.61 11.40 19.98
N ALA A 202 -0.70 11.16 20.03
CA ALA A 202 -1.57 11.61 21.11
C ALA A 202 -1.13 11.12 22.49
N GLY A 203 -1.21 12.01 23.49
CA GLY A 203 -0.91 11.71 24.88
C GLY A 203 0.57 11.44 25.18
N PHE A 204 1.47 11.56 24.21
CA PHE A 204 2.89 11.24 24.41
C PHE A 204 3.56 12.16 25.44
N THR A 205 3.27 13.47 25.40
CA THR A 205 3.74 14.43 26.42
C THR A 205 3.37 13.99 27.84
N SER A 206 2.12 13.58 28.04
CA SER A 206 1.64 13.10 29.35
C SER A 206 2.36 11.82 29.77
N ALA A 207 2.66 10.93 28.82
CA ALA A 207 3.38 9.68 29.06
C ALA A 207 4.85 9.88 29.48
N LEU A 208 5.45 11.02 29.12
CA LEU A 208 6.82 11.38 29.52
C LEU A 208 6.90 12.08 30.89
N SER A 209 5.79 12.61 31.39
CA SER A 209 5.77 13.37 32.65
C SER A 209 6.22 12.52 33.85
N GLY A 210 7.16 13.05 34.63
CA GLY A 210 7.67 12.41 35.86
C GLY A 210 8.50 11.15 35.63
N GLN A 211 8.90 10.87 34.38
CA GLN A 211 9.73 9.72 34.04
C GLN A 211 11.22 10.03 34.21
N ALA A 212 12.03 9.01 34.49
CA ALA A 212 13.48 9.12 34.50
C ALA A 212 14.00 9.43 33.09
N VAL A 213 15.11 10.17 33.00
CA VAL A 213 15.77 10.54 31.73
C VAL A 213 15.99 9.34 30.80
N THR A 214 16.48 8.23 31.33
CA THR A 214 16.75 7.00 30.56
C THR A 214 15.49 6.48 29.90
N ASP A 215 14.37 6.52 30.64
CA ASP A 215 13.09 6.05 30.16
C ASP A 215 12.47 7.03 29.16
N ILE A 216 12.68 8.34 29.33
CA ILE A 216 12.28 9.37 28.36
C ILE A 216 12.96 9.11 27.02
N ILE A 217 14.28 8.89 27.01
CA ILE A 217 15.06 8.61 25.80
C ILE A 217 14.57 7.31 25.14
N GLN A 218 14.41 6.24 25.91
CA GLN A 218 13.99 4.95 25.38
C GLN A 218 12.56 5.00 24.80
N ARG A 219 11.60 5.59 25.52
CA ARG A 219 10.21 5.71 25.04
C ARG A 219 10.10 6.60 23.82
N THR A 220 10.87 7.69 23.77
CA THR A 220 10.90 8.57 22.58
C THR A 220 11.48 7.84 21.38
N THR A 221 12.59 7.12 21.56
CA THR A 221 13.20 6.34 20.48
C THR A 221 12.22 5.32 19.90
N GLY A 222 11.59 4.51 20.75
CA GLY A 222 10.64 3.51 20.29
C GLY A 222 9.38 4.12 19.66
N ARG A 223 8.92 5.28 20.15
CA ARG A 223 7.77 5.98 19.56
C ARG A 223 8.10 6.53 18.17
N LEU A 224 9.29 7.12 18.00
CA LEU A 224 9.77 7.61 16.70
C LEU A 224 9.92 6.46 15.69
N GLU A 225 10.49 5.33 16.11
CA GLU A 225 10.62 4.14 15.26
C GLU A 225 9.25 3.60 14.85
N SER A 226 8.29 3.56 15.77
CA SER A 226 6.93 3.09 15.47
C SER A 226 6.21 4.02 14.49
N LEU A 227 6.29 5.34 14.69
CA LEU A 227 5.70 6.33 13.78
C LEU A 227 6.32 6.25 12.38
N HIS A 228 7.63 6.09 12.31
CA HIS A 228 8.35 5.96 11.05
C HIS A 228 7.93 4.68 10.32
N SER A 229 7.98 3.51 10.97
CA SER A 229 7.65 2.23 10.34
C SER A 229 6.18 2.15 9.88
N GLU A 230 5.23 2.63 10.70
CA GLU A 230 3.83 2.72 10.31
C GLU A 230 3.64 3.69 9.13
N GLY A 231 4.33 4.84 9.14
CA GLY A 231 4.30 5.81 8.04
C GLY A 231 4.77 5.20 6.72
N VAL A 232 5.88 4.45 6.73
CA VAL A 232 6.38 3.71 5.56
C VAL A 232 5.34 2.69 5.06
N HIS A 233 4.73 1.93 5.98
CA HIS A 233 3.67 0.97 5.64
C HIS A 233 2.47 1.63 4.97
N ARG A 234 1.93 2.70 5.56
CA ARG A 234 0.75 3.41 5.04
C ARG A 234 1.01 4.05 3.69
N LEU A 235 2.16 4.69 3.51
CA LEU A 235 2.54 5.26 2.21
C LEU A 235 2.65 4.19 1.12
N SER A 236 3.26 3.04 1.46
CA SER A 236 3.40 1.93 0.52
C SER A 236 2.06 1.28 0.15
N GLU A 237 1.18 1.08 1.13
CA GLU A 237 -0.17 0.55 0.94
C GLU A 237 -1.03 1.48 0.07
N MET A 238 -0.99 2.78 0.36
CA MET A 238 -1.68 3.79 -0.43
C MET A 238 -1.13 3.88 -1.85
N CYS A 239 0.19 3.82 -2.02
CA CYS A 239 0.80 3.82 -3.35
C CYS A 239 0.32 2.62 -4.17
N CYS A 240 0.33 1.42 -3.60
CA CYS A 240 -0.18 0.22 -4.27
C CYS A 240 -1.66 0.35 -4.63
N SER A 241 -2.48 0.84 -3.68
CA SER A 241 -3.91 1.07 -3.89
C SER A 241 -4.14 2.08 -5.02
N ALA A 242 -3.37 3.16 -5.08
CA ALA A 242 -3.47 4.19 -6.11
C ALA A 242 -3.10 3.65 -7.50
N VAL A 243 -2.04 2.85 -7.61
CA VAL A 243 -1.69 2.16 -8.86
C VAL A 243 -2.80 1.17 -9.27
N SER A 244 -3.37 0.44 -8.31
CA SER A 244 -4.48 -0.49 -8.58
C SER A 244 -5.72 0.25 -9.11
N GLN A 245 -6.02 1.42 -8.56
CA GLN A 245 -7.10 2.29 -9.05
C GLN A 245 -6.83 2.78 -10.47
N LEU A 246 -5.59 3.14 -10.81
CA LEU A 246 -5.24 3.48 -12.20
C LEU A 246 -5.46 2.30 -13.15
N LEU A 247 -5.09 1.08 -12.74
CA LEU A 247 -5.35 -0.13 -13.51
C LEU A 247 -6.85 -0.35 -13.73
N MET A 248 -7.67 -0.22 -12.68
CA MET A 248 -9.12 -0.33 -12.77
C MET A 248 -9.73 0.73 -13.70
N LEU A 249 -9.24 1.98 -13.63
CA LEU A 249 -9.64 3.02 -14.58
C LEU A 249 -9.31 2.63 -16.02
N GLY A 250 -8.10 2.13 -16.27
CA GLY A 250 -7.68 1.63 -17.59
C GLY A 250 -8.58 0.51 -18.10
N LYS A 251 -8.89 -0.50 -17.27
CA LYS A 251 -9.80 -1.60 -17.59
C LYS A 251 -11.23 -1.12 -17.85
N SER A 252 -11.73 -0.16 -17.06
CA SER A 252 -13.09 0.35 -17.22
C SER A 252 -13.32 1.08 -18.55
N ILE A 253 -12.31 1.78 -19.06
CA ILE A 253 -12.36 2.39 -20.39
C ILE A 253 -12.55 1.34 -21.48
N ILE A 254 -11.92 0.18 -21.31
CA ILE A 254 -11.97 -0.93 -22.27
C ILE A 254 -13.33 -1.61 -22.23
N SER A 255 -13.85 -1.92 -21.04
CA SER A 255 -15.19 -2.51 -20.86
C SER A 255 -16.28 -1.57 -21.41
N GLY A 256 -16.19 -0.27 -21.11
CA GLY A 256 -17.12 0.73 -21.66
C GLY A 256 -17.10 0.82 -23.19
N ALA A 257 -15.94 0.68 -23.81
CA ALA A 257 -15.81 0.65 -25.27
C ALA A 257 -16.37 -0.63 -25.90
N ASN A 258 -16.26 -1.77 -25.22
CA ASN A 258 -16.69 -3.07 -25.74
C ASN A 258 -18.19 -3.36 -25.53
N LYS A 259 -18.84 -2.74 -24.52
CA LYS A 259 -20.31 -2.83 -24.31
C LYS A 259 -21.15 -2.27 -25.47
N VAL A 260 -20.53 -1.49 -26.37
CA VAL A 260 -21.19 -0.98 -27.60
C VAL A 260 -21.21 -2.04 -28.72
N GLN A 261 -20.41 -3.10 -28.62
CA GLN A 261 -20.17 -4.04 -29.73
C GLN A 261 -20.86 -5.41 -29.55
N GLU A 262 -21.02 -5.93 -28.33
CA GLU A 262 -21.59 -7.27 -28.10
C GLU A 262 -22.56 -7.27 -26.89
N GLY A 263 -23.74 -7.86 -27.10
CA GLY A 263 -24.77 -8.00 -26.08
C GLY A 263 -24.22 -8.66 -24.82
N ALA A 264 -24.45 -8.00 -23.69
CA ALA A 264 -23.86 -8.28 -22.39
C ALA A 264 -24.10 -9.72 -21.90
N ASP A 265 -23.00 -10.42 -21.63
CA ASP A 265 -22.92 -11.55 -20.69
C ASP A 265 -21.48 -11.61 -20.16
N ALA A 266 -21.16 -10.73 -19.21
CA ALA A 266 -19.99 -10.88 -18.35
C ALA A 266 -20.33 -10.29 -16.99
N ASP A 267 -20.25 -11.12 -15.95
CA ASP A 267 -20.31 -10.72 -14.55
C ASP A 267 -19.17 -9.74 -14.26
N ASP A 268 -19.43 -8.45 -14.49
CA ASP A 268 -18.48 -7.33 -14.43
C ASP A 268 -18.83 -6.42 -13.23
N ASP A 269 -19.22 -7.03 -12.10
CA ASP A 269 -19.73 -6.35 -10.89
C ASP A 269 -18.60 -5.59 -10.16
N ASP A 270 -17.34 -5.91 -10.45
CA ASP A 270 -16.14 -5.32 -9.83
C ASP A 270 -15.55 -4.13 -10.59
N LEU A 271 -16.04 -3.82 -11.80
CA LEU A 271 -15.48 -2.74 -12.61
C LEU A 271 -16.15 -1.40 -12.31
N LEU A 272 -15.32 -0.35 -12.20
CA LEU A 272 -15.80 1.02 -12.01
C LEU A 272 -16.84 1.40 -13.08
N ASN A 273 -18.10 1.55 -12.65
CA ASN A 273 -19.24 1.92 -13.49
C ASN A 273 -19.23 3.43 -13.78
N ILE A 274 -18.26 3.86 -14.61
CA ILE A 274 -18.05 5.25 -15.03
C ILE A 274 -18.64 5.43 -16.43
N ASP A 275 -19.42 6.50 -16.61
CA ASP A 275 -19.86 6.94 -17.93
C ASP A 275 -18.72 7.71 -18.62
N TRP A 276 -18.00 7.02 -19.50
CA TRP A 276 -16.81 7.57 -20.15
C TRP A 276 -17.19 8.46 -21.35
N PRO A 277 -16.72 9.72 -21.41
CA PRO A 277 -16.94 10.57 -22.58
C PRO A 277 -16.29 9.95 -23.81
N GLU A 278 -16.81 10.18 -25.02
CA GLU A 278 -16.19 9.64 -26.24
C GLU A 278 -14.80 10.23 -26.52
N ASP A 279 -14.65 11.53 -26.21
CA ASP A 279 -13.41 12.24 -26.46
C ASP A 279 -12.28 11.83 -25.49
N SER A 280 -11.10 11.56 -26.04
CA SER A 280 -9.98 11.04 -25.27
C SER A 280 -9.33 12.10 -24.38
N VAL A 281 -9.42 13.38 -24.75
CA VAL A 281 -8.90 14.49 -23.93
C VAL A 281 -9.78 14.64 -22.68
N GLU A 282 -11.10 14.54 -22.83
CA GLU A 282 -12.01 14.52 -21.68
C GLU A 282 -11.82 13.27 -20.80
N LYS A 283 -11.62 12.07 -21.37
CA LYS A 283 -11.24 10.87 -20.60
C LYS A 283 -9.94 11.10 -19.79
N ALA A 284 -8.92 11.68 -20.44
CA ALA A 284 -7.64 11.96 -19.81
C ALA A 284 -7.79 12.96 -18.65
N LYS A 285 -8.60 14.00 -18.79
CA LYS A 285 -8.88 14.97 -17.70
C LYS A 285 -9.53 14.30 -16.49
N ILE A 286 -10.49 13.39 -16.71
CA ILE A 286 -11.15 12.65 -15.61
C ILE A 286 -10.15 11.76 -14.87
N ILE A 287 -9.34 10.98 -15.59
CA ILE A 287 -8.31 10.13 -14.96
C ILE A 287 -7.30 11.00 -14.21
N ARG A 288 -6.84 12.09 -14.82
CA ARG A 288 -5.88 13.02 -14.20
C ARG A 288 -6.42 13.59 -12.88
N SER A 289 -7.68 14.03 -12.85
CA SER A 289 -8.31 14.57 -11.63
C SER A 289 -8.36 13.53 -10.50
N LYS A 290 -8.68 12.26 -10.82
CA LYS A 290 -8.60 11.16 -9.85
C LYS A 290 -7.16 10.93 -9.37
N ALA A 291 -6.19 10.92 -10.27
CA ALA A 291 -4.77 10.79 -9.92
C ALA A 291 -4.28 11.92 -9.02
N GLN A 292 -4.65 13.17 -9.30
CA GLN A 292 -4.34 14.32 -8.45
C GLN A 292 -4.94 14.19 -7.05
N SER A 293 -6.18 13.70 -6.95
CA SER A 293 -6.82 13.44 -5.65
C SER A 293 -6.03 12.39 -4.84
N MET A 294 -5.57 11.32 -5.50
CA MET A 294 -4.72 10.30 -4.88
C MET A 294 -3.36 10.85 -4.43
N THR A 295 -2.74 11.74 -5.22
CA THR A 295 -1.51 12.46 -4.83
C THR A 295 -1.72 13.30 -3.57
N VAL A 296 -2.81 14.06 -3.49
CA VAL A 296 -3.14 14.87 -2.30
C VAL A 296 -3.31 13.99 -1.07
N TYR A 297 -3.95 12.83 -1.20
CA TYR A 297 -4.08 11.89 -0.08
C TYR A 297 -2.73 11.31 0.38
N LEU A 298 -1.85 10.92 -0.57
CA LEU A 298 -0.49 10.45 -0.23
C LEU A 298 0.32 11.53 0.52
N GLU A 299 0.24 12.77 0.06
CA GLU A 299 0.87 13.92 0.71
C GLU A 299 0.33 14.15 2.12
N ALA A 300 -1.00 14.13 2.28
CA ALA A 300 -1.64 14.30 3.57
C ALA A 300 -1.18 13.24 4.58
N VAL A 301 -1.15 11.96 4.17
CA VAL A 301 -0.69 10.88 5.05
C VAL A 301 0.78 11.03 5.45
N SER A 302 1.67 11.32 4.50
CA SER A 302 3.09 11.59 4.81
C SER A 302 3.22 12.74 5.82
N ASN A 303 2.52 13.85 5.56
CA ASN A 303 2.54 15.02 6.42
C ASN A 303 1.98 14.73 7.82
N SER A 304 0.96 13.88 7.96
CA SER A 304 0.43 13.48 9.27
C SER A 304 1.45 12.71 10.10
N PHE A 305 2.17 11.75 9.50
CA PHE A 305 3.24 11.03 10.22
C PHE A 305 4.44 11.92 10.54
N ILE A 306 4.84 12.81 9.63
CA ILE A 306 5.89 13.82 9.88
C ILE A 306 5.49 14.76 11.03
N THR A 307 4.23 15.17 11.08
CA THR A 307 3.68 15.98 12.18
C THR A 307 3.76 15.19 13.49
N GLY A 308 3.32 13.93 13.50
CA GLY A 308 3.43 13.08 14.69
C GLY A 308 4.87 12.87 15.18
N ILE A 309 5.83 12.73 14.26
CA ILE A 309 7.27 12.67 14.58
C ILE A 309 7.73 13.99 15.22
N SER A 310 7.29 15.12 14.67
CA SER A 310 7.61 16.46 15.19
C SER A 310 7.04 16.66 16.59
N ASP A 311 5.78 16.30 16.82
CA ASP A 311 5.11 16.38 18.12
C ASP A 311 5.84 15.54 19.18
N VAL A 312 6.26 14.33 18.81
CA VAL A 312 7.03 13.42 19.69
C VAL A 312 8.42 14.00 20.02
N ALA A 313 9.10 14.59 19.03
CA ALA A 313 10.39 15.24 19.24
C ALA A 313 10.26 16.49 20.15
N GLU A 314 9.21 17.29 19.95
CA GLU A 314 8.93 18.45 20.80
C GLU A 314 8.59 18.05 22.25
N ALA A 315 7.77 17.00 22.42
CA ALA A 315 7.46 16.43 23.73
C ALA A 315 8.72 15.96 24.46
N TYR A 316 9.65 15.33 23.74
CA TYR A 316 10.96 14.94 24.28
C TYR A 316 11.77 16.15 24.75
N VAL A 317 11.90 17.19 23.91
CA VAL A 317 12.63 18.41 24.27
C VAL A 317 12.03 19.06 25.52
N ALA A 318 10.70 19.11 25.62
CA ALA A 318 10.00 19.65 26.79
C ALA A 318 10.25 18.82 28.05
N ALA A 319 10.11 17.48 27.96
CA ALA A 319 10.33 16.58 29.08
C ALA A 319 11.76 16.64 29.61
N MET A 320 12.75 16.70 28.70
CA MET A 320 14.15 16.78 29.09
C MET A 320 14.53 18.12 29.73
N LYS A 321 13.92 19.24 29.30
CA LYS A 321 14.09 20.53 30.00
C LYS A 321 13.55 20.47 31.43
N GLY A 322 12.42 19.80 31.63
CA GLY A 322 11.86 19.55 32.96
C GLY A 322 12.77 18.71 33.84
N ALA A 323 13.31 17.61 33.31
CA ALA A 323 14.19 16.71 34.03
C ALA A 323 15.59 17.30 34.30
N SER A 324 16.13 18.13 33.39
CA SER A 324 17.45 18.76 33.55
C SER A 324 17.45 19.89 34.59
N ALA A 325 16.31 20.48 34.94
CA ALA A 325 16.21 21.40 36.08
C ALA A 325 16.56 20.72 37.42
N GLU A 326 16.56 19.38 37.45
CA GLU A 326 16.86 18.55 38.62
C GLU A 326 18.23 17.83 38.53
N CYS A 327 18.96 17.90 37.40
CA CYS A 327 20.20 17.13 37.17
C CYS A 327 21.30 17.91 36.40
N HIS A 328 22.57 17.78 36.85
CA HIS A 328 23.75 18.52 36.37
C HIS A 328 24.64 17.77 35.33
N GLU A 329 24.09 16.86 34.54
CA GLU A 329 24.85 16.16 33.49
C GLU A 329 24.40 16.54 32.07
N ALA A 330 25.39 16.67 31.16
CA ALA A 330 25.17 16.99 29.76
C ALA A 330 24.51 15.80 29.04
N LEU A 331 23.23 15.99 28.69
CA LEU A 331 22.36 14.95 28.16
C LEU A 331 22.47 14.78 26.64
N PRO A 332 22.27 13.56 26.10
CA PRO A 332 22.36 13.27 24.67
C PRO A 332 21.12 13.74 23.90
N HIS A 333 20.85 15.05 23.90
CA HIS A 333 19.70 15.64 23.21
C HIS A 333 19.81 15.61 21.68
N THR A 334 21.04 15.64 21.14
CA THR A 334 21.27 15.78 19.70
C THR A 334 20.85 14.51 18.93
N SER A 335 21.03 13.32 19.50
CA SER A 335 20.76 12.06 18.80
C SER A 335 19.28 11.82 18.51
N ILE A 336 18.38 12.21 19.43
CA ILE A 336 16.93 12.06 19.23
C ILE A 336 16.40 13.02 18.16
N GLN A 337 16.88 14.27 18.18
CA GLN A 337 16.48 15.25 17.16
C GLN A 337 17.02 14.87 15.78
N GLU A 338 18.27 14.41 15.70
CA GLU A 338 18.86 13.89 14.46
C GLU A 338 18.05 12.71 13.90
N LYS A 339 17.61 11.79 14.78
CA LYS A 339 16.77 10.66 14.39
C LYS A 339 15.38 11.09 13.88
N ALA A 340 14.72 12.01 14.58
CA ALA A 340 13.43 12.56 14.14
C ALA A 340 13.54 13.25 12.76
N ASN A 341 14.63 14.00 12.55
CA ASN A 341 14.92 14.64 11.26
C ASN A 341 15.17 13.59 10.17
N ALA A 342 15.96 12.54 10.45
CA ALA A 342 16.22 11.47 9.49
C ALA A 342 14.94 10.73 9.07
N PHE A 343 14.06 10.39 10.03
CA PHE A 343 12.78 9.76 9.72
C PHE A 343 11.83 10.68 8.96
N THR A 344 11.84 11.98 9.25
CA THR A 344 11.08 12.98 8.49
C THR A 344 11.53 13.02 7.03
N GLU A 345 12.84 13.06 6.77
CA GLU A 345 13.37 13.06 5.41
C GLU A 345 13.09 11.75 4.67
N HIS A 346 13.14 10.61 5.37
CA HIS A 346 12.77 9.31 4.78
C HIS A 346 11.30 9.31 4.33
N LEU A 347 10.35 9.74 5.17
CA LEU A 347 8.94 9.80 4.79
C LEU A 347 8.65 10.77 3.63
N ARG A 348 9.43 11.85 3.51
CA ARG A 348 9.36 12.76 2.34
C ARG A 348 9.87 12.08 1.07
N LEU A 349 10.95 11.32 1.18
CA LEU A 349 11.49 10.54 0.06
C LEU A 349 10.50 9.46 -0.38
N ASP A 350 9.88 8.76 0.56
CA ASP A 350 8.87 7.73 0.27
C ASP A 350 7.62 8.32 -0.38
N GLN A 351 7.18 9.49 0.09
CA GLN A 351 6.09 10.24 -0.54
C GLN A 351 6.44 10.64 -1.98
N THR A 352 7.64 11.20 -2.20
CA THR A 352 8.11 11.55 -3.55
C THR A 352 8.18 10.32 -4.45
N THR A 353 8.69 9.20 -3.93
CA THR A 353 8.78 7.92 -4.65
C THR A 353 7.38 7.41 -5.01
N SER A 354 6.43 7.45 -4.07
CA SER A 354 5.03 7.06 -4.28
C SER A 354 4.38 7.87 -5.39
N VAL A 355 4.56 9.19 -5.39
CA VAL A 355 4.07 10.08 -6.44
C VAL A 355 4.72 9.76 -7.79
N GLY A 356 6.01 9.43 -7.80
CA GLY A 356 6.72 8.95 -8.98
C GLY A 356 6.10 7.67 -9.57
N LYS A 357 5.82 6.67 -8.73
CA LYS A 357 5.15 5.42 -9.17
C LYS A 357 3.76 5.69 -9.72
N LEU A 358 3.01 6.61 -9.11
CA LEU A 358 1.70 7.02 -9.61
C LEU A 358 1.80 7.72 -10.96
N GLN A 359 2.78 8.59 -11.13
CA GLN A 359 3.07 9.27 -12.40
C GLN A 359 3.44 8.28 -13.51
N ASP A 360 4.25 7.27 -13.21
CA ASP A 360 4.59 6.19 -14.15
C ASP A 360 3.34 5.39 -14.55
N GLY A 361 2.53 5.00 -13.56
CA GLY A 361 1.26 4.31 -13.78
C GLY A 361 0.29 5.10 -14.66
N LEU A 362 0.19 6.42 -14.42
CA LEU A 362 -0.68 7.32 -15.18
C LEU A 362 -0.19 7.43 -16.63
N GLN A 363 1.12 7.49 -16.84
CA GLN A 363 1.71 7.56 -18.16
C GLN A 363 1.41 6.30 -18.99
N TYR A 364 1.36 5.11 -18.37
CA TYR A 364 0.97 3.87 -19.04
C TYR A 364 -0.44 3.93 -19.64
N LEU A 365 -1.36 4.69 -19.04
CA LEU A 365 -2.72 4.82 -19.57
C LEU A 365 -2.83 5.67 -20.85
N SER A 366 -1.77 6.39 -21.24
CA SER A 366 -1.79 7.27 -22.42
C SER A 366 -2.25 6.56 -23.69
N TYR A 367 -1.68 5.38 -23.94
CA TYR A 367 -2.04 4.58 -25.12
C TYR A 367 -3.41 3.94 -24.99
N VAL A 368 -3.85 3.59 -23.78
CA VAL A 368 -5.19 3.05 -23.55
C VAL A 368 -6.23 4.10 -23.94
N VAL A 369 -6.07 5.32 -23.44
CA VAL A 369 -7.00 6.44 -23.71
C VAL A 369 -6.97 6.87 -25.19
N ALA A 370 -5.77 7.01 -25.78
CA ALA A 370 -5.62 7.45 -27.16
C ALA A 370 -6.03 6.40 -28.20
N SER A 371 -6.07 5.12 -27.82
CA SER A 371 -6.43 4.01 -28.70
C SER A 371 -7.90 3.63 -28.66
N MET A 372 -8.76 4.35 -27.97
CA MET A 372 -10.19 4.09 -28.05
C MET A 372 -10.79 4.80 -29.26
N PRO A 373 -11.65 4.13 -30.05
CA PRO A 373 -12.30 4.77 -31.17
C PRO A 373 -13.16 5.95 -30.68
N VAL A 374 -13.13 7.04 -31.44
CA VAL A 374 -14.21 8.02 -31.46
C VAL A 374 -15.32 7.36 -32.27
N ALA A 375 -16.53 7.29 -31.73
CA ALA A 375 -17.67 6.66 -32.38
C ALA A 375 -17.98 7.34 -33.74
#